data_AF-A0A4P7VPW0-F1
#
_entry.id   AF-A0A4P7VPW0-F1
#
_cell.length_a   1.000
_cell.length_b   1.000
_cell.length_c   1.000
_cell.angle_alpha   90.00
_cell.angle_beta   90.00
_cell.angle_gamma   90.00
#
_symmetry.space_group_name_H-M   'P 1'
#
loop_
_entity.id
_entity.type
_entity.pdbx_description
1 polymer ?
#
loop_
_entity_poly.entity_id
_entity_poly.type
_entity_poly.pdbx_seq_one_letter_code
_entity_poly.pdbx_strand_id
1 'polypeptide(L)'
;MALKIANKLSLHHHKQIAYKFLNHNNFLMVAGFCVEPNRFQSNTFSIRYFIQPLYIKFDYIDLSLGDVIGEWEYTEIDTSLDEICRVYNDKLSHLNSIIDVVNAVLNCQIRFYGSSVARTELFAYSYLVLNEYAQAIPFLTTLITLNDDDNKEWYSPIISSATHICKLIQHNNYAEVSDIMLLWQSYTRGKLGV
;
A
#
# COMPACT_ATOMS: atom_id res chain seq x y z
N MET A 1 19.11 -9.25 -6.31
CA MET A 1 19.18 -8.15 -5.31
C MET A 1 18.09 -8.29 -4.24
N ALA A 2 16.80 -8.32 -4.57
CA ALA A 2 15.71 -8.46 -3.59
C ALA A 2 15.89 -9.63 -2.58
N LEU A 3 16.31 -10.82 -3.04
CA LEU A 3 16.62 -11.94 -2.13
C LEU A 3 17.74 -11.62 -1.11
N LYS A 4 18.76 -10.84 -1.51
CA LYS A 4 19.83 -10.42 -0.59
C LYS A 4 19.28 -9.49 0.50
N ILE A 5 18.41 -8.54 0.12
CA ILE A 5 17.71 -7.66 1.06
C ILE A 5 16.89 -8.48 2.04
N ALA A 6 16.10 -9.43 1.51
CA ALA A 6 15.24 -10.29 2.31
C ALA A 6 16.04 -11.10 3.35
N ASN A 7 17.15 -11.71 2.95
CA ASN A 7 18.00 -12.45 3.87
C ASN A 7 18.66 -11.53 4.92
N LYS A 8 19.13 -10.34 4.54
CA LYS A 8 19.79 -9.40 5.47
C LYS A 8 18.83 -8.82 6.51
N LEU A 9 17.57 -8.61 6.14
CA LEU A 9 16.55 -7.98 6.99
C LEU A 9 15.49 -8.95 7.53
N SER A 10 15.66 -10.26 7.31
CA SER A 10 14.68 -11.29 7.68
C SER A 10 13.27 -11.02 7.13
N LEU A 11 13.17 -10.62 5.87
CA LEU A 11 11.92 -10.34 5.17
C LEU A 11 11.50 -11.52 4.28
N HIS A 12 10.22 -11.56 3.89
CA HIS A 12 9.77 -12.40 2.78
C HIS A 12 10.32 -11.91 1.46
N HIS A 13 10.39 -12.79 0.46
CA HIS A 13 10.88 -12.48 -0.87
C HIS A 13 9.95 -13.05 -1.95
N HIS A 14 9.60 -12.21 -2.93
CA HIS A 14 8.92 -12.64 -4.15
C HIS A 14 9.41 -11.80 -5.33
N LYS A 15 9.98 -12.42 -6.36
CA LYS A 15 10.47 -11.74 -7.57
C LYS A 15 11.41 -10.55 -7.25
N GLN A 16 10.93 -9.33 -7.42
CA GLN A 16 11.68 -8.08 -7.27
C GLN A 16 11.45 -7.41 -5.91
N ILE A 17 10.64 -8.01 -5.03
CA ILE A 17 10.30 -7.44 -3.73
C ILE A 17 10.84 -8.25 -2.55
N ALA A 18 11.22 -7.51 -1.50
CA ALA A 18 11.51 -8.03 -0.18
C ALA A 18 10.62 -7.31 0.84
N TYR A 19 9.78 -8.00 1.60
CA TYR A 19 8.70 -7.38 2.36
C TYR A 19 8.37 -8.09 3.67
N LYS A 20 7.77 -7.35 4.62
CA LYS A 20 7.06 -7.90 5.78
C LYS A 20 5.57 -7.65 5.66
N PHE A 21 4.78 -8.48 6.32
CA PHE A 21 3.35 -8.21 6.51
C PHE A 21 3.16 -7.26 7.68
N LEU A 22 2.22 -6.33 7.52
CA LEU A 22 1.62 -5.56 8.60
C LEU A 22 0.19 -6.05 8.74
N ASN A 23 -0.15 -6.58 9.90
CA ASN A 23 -1.42 -7.26 10.11
C ASN A 23 -2.36 -6.47 11.03
N HIS A 24 -3.65 -6.58 10.78
CA HIS A 24 -4.71 -6.24 11.72
C HIS A 24 -5.83 -7.26 11.56
N ASN A 25 -6.00 -8.14 12.55
CA ASN A 25 -6.86 -9.32 12.44
C ASN A 25 -6.53 -10.12 11.16
N ASN A 26 -7.49 -10.25 10.24
CA ASN A 26 -7.33 -10.98 8.98
C ASN A 26 -6.87 -10.09 7.81
N PHE A 27 -6.68 -8.78 8.04
CA PHE A 27 -6.28 -7.82 7.01
C PHE A 27 -4.78 -7.57 7.00
N LEU A 28 -4.25 -7.39 5.81
CA LEU A 28 -2.81 -7.30 5.56
C LEU A 28 -2.49 -6.07 4.71
N MET A 29 -1.42 -5.39 5.09
CA MET A 29 -0.59 -4.59 4.18
C MET A 29 0.77 -5.29 4.04
N VAL A 30 1.50 -5.00 2.97
CA VAL A 30 2.93 -5.33 2.87
C VAL A 30 3.75 -4.07 2.91
N ALA A 31 4.87 -4.08 3.62
CA ALA A 31 5.84 -3.00 3.66
C ALA A 31 7.22 -3.57 3.36
N GLY A 32 7.98 -2.93 2.49
CA GLY A 32 9.23 -3.50 2.04
C GLY A 32 9.94 -2.69 0.98
N PHE A 33 10.75 -3.39 0.19
CA PHE A 33 11.59 -2.83 -0.86
C PHE A 33 11.24 -3.46 -2.20
N CYS A 34 11.18 -2.64 -3.25
CA CYS A 34 11.10 -3.06 -4.63
C CYS A 34 12.41 -2.71 -5.33
N VAL A 35 12.99 -3.68 -6.03
CA VAL A 35 14.23 -3.51 -6.79
C VAL A 35 13.94 -3.58 -8.28
N GLU A 36 14.14 -2.47 -8.97
CA GLU A 36 13.85 -2.35 -10.40
C GLU A 36 15.14 -2.15 -11.19
N PRO A 37 15.47 -3.02 -12.17
CA PRO A 37 16.59 -2.78 -13.07
C PRO A 37 16.34 -1.50 -13.88
N ASN A 38 17.37 -0.68 -14.07
CA ASN A 38 17.24 0.49 -14.91
C ASN A 38 17.12 0.05 -16.38
N ARG A 39 16.07 0.51 -17.06
CA ARG A 39 15.82 0.16 -18.48
C ARG A 39 16.71 0.92 -19.46
N PHE A 40 17.30 2.03 -19.04
CA PHE A 40 18.10 2.92 -19.88
C PHE A 40 19.61 2.75 -19.65
N GLN A 41 20.01 2.16 -18.53
CA GLN A 41 21.40 1.86 -18.19
C GLN A 41 21.50 0.40 -17.75
N SER A 42 22.07 -0.45 -18.60
CA SER A 42 22.07 -1.91 -18.44
C SER A 42 22.74 -2.41 -17.15
N ASN A 43 23.55 -1.57 -16.51
CA ASN A 43 24.38 -1.94 -15.37
C ASN A 43 23.91 -1.31 -14.05
N THR A 44 22.76 -0.63 -14.02
CA THR A 44 22.23 -0.03 -12.79
C THR A 44 20.88 -0.61 -12.38
N PHE A 45 20.56 -0.43 -11.10
CA PHE A 45 19.27 -0.76 -10.52
C PHE A 45 18.85 0.32 -9.54
N SER A 46 17.54 0.53 -9.42
CA SER A 46 16.95 1.43 -8.45
C SER A 46 16.25 0.65 -7.35
N ILE A 47 16.20 1.24 -6.15
CA ILE A 47 15.47 0.67 -5.03
C ILE A 47 14.49 1.71 -4.50
N ARG A 48 13.27 1.26 -4.27
CA ARG A 48 12.22 2.00 -3.57
C ARG A 48 11.82 1.24 -2.34
N TYR A 49 11.54 1.94 -1.24
CA TYR A 49 10.69 1.35 -0.23
C TYR A 49 9.23 1.64 -0.58
N PHE A 50 8.34 0.71 -0.27
CA PHE A 50 6.92 0.83 -0.57
C PHE A 50 6.08 0.21 0.53
N ILE A 51 4.82 0.64 0.60
CA ILE A 51 3.77 0.03 1.41
C ILE A 51 2.55 -0.16 0.52
N GLN A 52 1.99 -1.36 0.54
CA GLN A 52 0.87 -1.74 -0.30
C GLN A 52 -0.24 -2.33 0.56
N PRO A 53 -1.41 -1.68 0.68
CA PRO A 53 -2.59 -2.33 1.22
C PRO A 53 -3.04 -3.45 0.29
N LEU A 54 -3.34 -4.62 0.86
CA LEU A 54 -3.84 -5.75 0.09
C LEU A 54 -5.36 -5.71 -0.03
N TYR A 55 -6.06 -5.16 0.95
CA TYR A 55 -7.51 -4.96 0.97
C TYR A 55 -8.01 -3.82 0.06
N ILE A 56 -7.19 -3.35 -0.88
CA ILE A 56 -7.59 -2.49 -1.99
C ILE A 56 -7.25 -3.24 -3.27
N LYS A 57 -8.15 -3.24 -4.27
CA LYS A 57 -7.92 -3.97 -5.52
C LYS A 57 -6.77 -3.34 -6.31
N PHE A 58 -5.71 -4.11 -6.51
CA PHE A 58 -4.60 -3.75 -7.39
C PHE A 58 -4.22 -4.93 -8.28
N ASP A 59 -3.87 -4.63 -9.53
CA ASP A 59 -3.36 -5.60 -10.49
C ASP A 59 -1.83 -5.69 -10.50
N TYR A 60 -1.16 -4.70 -9.93
CA TYR A 60 0.28 -4.53 -9.88
C TYR A 60 0.68 -3.82 -8.59
N ILE A 61 1.97 -3.86 -8.26
CA ILE A 61 2.50 -3.18 -7.08
C ILE A 61 2.36 -1.67 -7.31
N ASP A 62 1.59 -1.00 -6.46
CA ASP A 62 1.49 0.44 -6.40
C ASP A 62 2.66 1.01 -5.59
N LEU A 63 3.44 1.86 -6.23
CA LEU A 63 4.60 2.53 -5.64
C LEU A 63 4.26 3.98 -5.21
N SER A 64 2.96 4.30 -5.11
CA SER A 64 2.46 5.58 -4.65
C SER A 64 2.80 5.85 -3.18
N LEU A 65 2.78 4.84 -2.32
CA LEU A 65 3.07 4.97 -0.90
C LEU A 65 4.48 4.45 -0.59
N GLY A 66 5.41 5.38 -0.38
CA GLY A 66 6.83 5.06 -0.25
C GLY A 66 7.73 6.14 -0.82
N ASP A 67 9.02 5.82 -1.01
CA ASP A 67 9.97 6.73 -1.68
C ASP A 67 11.11 5.98 -2.36
N VAL A 68 11.77 6.67 -3.29
CA VAL A 68 13.02 6.22 -3.89
C VAL A 68 14.13 6.32 -2.85
N ILE A 69 14.87 5.23 -2.67
CA ILE A 69 16.06 5.20 -1.81
C ILE A 69 17.27 5.67 -2.60
N GLY A 70 17.42 5.16 -3.82
CA GLY A 70 18.52 5.52 -4.70
C GLY A 70 18.64 4.61 -5.90
N GLU A 71 19.71 4.85 -6.67
CA GLU A 71 20.13 4.08 -7.82
C GLU A 71 21.62 3.76 -7.68
N TRP A 72 22.02 2.55 -8.07
CA TRP A 72 23.38 2.04 -7.93
C TRP A 72 23.77 1.19 -9.13
N GLU A 73 25.07 1.08 -9.39
CA GLU A 73 25.59 0.03 -10.26
C GLU A 73 25.54 -1.35 -9.58
N TYR A 74 25.46 -2.43 -10.37
CA TYR A 74 25.53 -3.80 -9.83
C TYR A 74 26.85 -4.13 -9.10
N THR A 75 27.89 -3.34 -9.30
CA THR A 75 29.16 -3.40 -8.58
C THR A 75 29.06 -2.83 -7.15
N GLU A 76 28.04 -1.99 -6.87
CA GLU A 76 27.86 -1.26 -5.61
C GLU A 76 26.81 -1.91 -4.69
N ILE A 77 26.57 -3.21 -4.84
CA ILE A 77 25.53 -3.93 -4.08
C ILE A 77 25.71 -3.76 -2.56
N ASP A 78 26.92 -3.85 -2.04
CA ASP A 78 27.14 -3.78 -0.59
C ASP A 78 26.83 -2.38 -0.04
N THR A 79 27.24 -1.33 -0.73
CA THR A 79 26.88 0.07 -0.43
C THR A 79 25.36 0.25 -0.42
N SER A 80 24.67 -0.29 -1.43
CA SER A 80 23.21 -0.19 -1.50
C SER A 80 22.52 -0.93 -0.35
N LEU A 81 23.07 -2.07 0.09
CA LEU A 81 22.51 -2.84 1.21
C LEU A 81 22.59 -2.08 2.53
N ASP A 82 23.64 -1.32 2.77
CA ASP A 82 23.79 -0.55 4.00
C ASP A 82 22.79 0.63 4.04
N GLU A 83 22.57 1.29 2.91
CA GLU A 83 21.56 2.34 2.79
C GLU A 83 20.13 1.78 2.94
N ILE A 84 19.85 0.60 2.39
CA ILE A 84 18.59 -0.12 2.61
C ILE A 84 18.38 -0.43 4.09
N CYS A 85 19.41 -0.87 4.80
CA CYS A 85 19.32 -1.13 6.24
C CYS A 85 19.01 0.14 7.03
N ARG A 86 19.64 1.26 6.67
CA ARG A 86 19.36 2.57 7.26
C ARG A 86 17.90 2.97 7.05
N VAL A 87 17.42 2.93 5.81
CA VAL A 87 16.02 3.26 5.50
C VAL A 87 15.04 2.30 6.15
N TYR A 88 15.35 1.00 6.23
CA TYR A 88 14.53 0.04 6.95
C TYR A 88 14.36 0.46 8.42
N ASN A 89 15.47 0.73 9.10
CA ASN A 89 15.46 1.13 10.50
C ASN A 89 14.72 2.45 10.72
N ASP A 90 14.97 3.45 9.88
CA ASP A 90 14.38 4.79 10.01
C ASP A 90 12.88 4.81 9.66
N LYS A 91 12.45 4.07 8.63
CA LYS A 91 11.12 4.22 8.00
C LYS A 91 10.18 3.04 8.21
N LEU A 92 10.68 1.81 8.20
CA LEU A 92 9.83 0.62 8.12
C LEU A 92 9.82 -0.22 9.40
N SER A 93 10.90 -0.21 10.17
CA SER A 93 11.10 -1.11 11.32
C SER A 93 10.01 -0.92 12.38
N HIS A 94 9.60 0.32 12.63
CA HIS A 94 8.59 0.69 13.62
C HIS A 94 7.14 0.49 13.16
N LEU A 95 6.91 0.27 11.86
CA LEU A 95 5.57 -0.01 11.35
C LEU A 95 5.23 -1.47 11.63
N ASN A 96 4.31 -1.72 12.56
CA ASN A 96 3.93 -3.07 12.96
C ASN A 96 2.48 -3.40 12.63
N SER A 97 1.68 -2.39 12.29
CA SER A 97 0.24 -2.52 12.05
C SER A 97 -0.25 -1.56 10.97
N ILE A 98 -1.50 -1.76 10.54
CA ILE A 98 -2.18 -0.88 9.59
C ILE A 98 -2.32 0.55 10.13
N ILE A 99 -2.63 0.69 11.43
CA ILE A 99 -2.80 2.02 12.05
C ILE A 99 -1.47 2.80 12.12
N ASP A 100 -0.34 2.11 12.29
CA ASP A 100 0.99 2.76 12.23
C ASP A 100 1.22 3.42 10.87
N VAL A 101 0.83 2.74 9.78
CA VAL A 101 0.93 3.29 8.43
C VAL A 101 0.02 4.49 8.25
N VAL A 102 -1.24 4.38 8.66
CA VAL A 102 -2.21 5.49 8.60
C VAL A 102 -1.65 6.72 9.32
N ASN A 103 -1.15 6.54 10.53
CA ASN A 103 -0.54 7.62 11.32
C ASN A 103 0.72 8.18 10.66
N ALA A 104 1.59 7.33 10.13
CA ALA A 104 2.81 7.75 9.47
C ALA A 104 2.52 8.59 8.20
N VAL A 105 1.46 8.27 7.47
CA VAL A 105 1.02 9.06 6.30
C VAL A 105 0.37 10.38 6.72
N LEU A 106 -0.45 10.38 7.79
CA LEU A 106 -1.05 11.61 8.32
C LEU A 106 0.00 12.59 8.84
N ASN A 107 1.03 12.07 9.51
CA ASN A 107 2.12 12.85 10.08
C ASN A 107 3.26 13.14 9.08
N CYS A 108 3.04 12.89 7.78
CA CYS A 108 4.03 13.12 6.73
C CYS A 108 5.39 12.42 6.94
N GLN A 109 5.42 11.33 7.71
CA GLN A 109 6.62 10.52 7.96
C GLN A 109 6.93 9.60 6.78
N ILE A 110 5.88 9.19 6.06
CA ILE A 110 5.91 8.40 4.84
C ILE A 110 5.26 9.21 3.72
N ARG A 111 5.94 9.27 2.57
CA ARG A 111 5.45 10.01 1.41
C ARG A 111 4.39 9.22 0.66
N PHE A 112 3.43 9.96 0.12
CA PHE A 112 2.39 9.46 -0.78
C PHE A 112 2.39 10.29 -2.07
N TYR A 113 2.84 9.69 -3.17
CA TYR A 113 2.95 10.30 -4.50
C TYR A 113 1.76 10.00 -5.42
N GLY A 114 0.76 9.25 -4.94
CA GLY A 114 -0.46 8.95 -5.70
C GLY A 114 -1.41 10.14 -5.81
N SER A 115 -2.51 9.94 -6.54
CA SER A 115 -3.57 10.95 -6.66
C SER A 115 -4.25 11.22 -5.31
N SER A 116 -4.89 12.38 -5.18
CA SER A 116 -5.73 12.69 -4.01
C SER A 116 -6.85 11.66 -3.82
N VAL A 117 -7.41 11.13 -4.91
CA VAL A 117 -8.40 10.05 -4.90
C VAL A 117 -7.83 8.77 -4.30
N ALA A 118 -6.67 8.32 -4.79
CA ALA A 118 -6.01 7.10 -4.26
C ALA A 118 -5.65 7.25 -2.77
N ARG A 119 -5.24 8.46 -2.35
CA ARG A 119 -5.00 8.77 -0.93
C ARG A 119 -6.28 8.69 -0.10
N THR A 120 -7.40 9.14 -0.67
CA THR A 120 -8.72 9.07 -0.03
C THR A 120 -9.19 7.61 0.11
N GLU A 121 -8.99 6.78 -0.91
CA GLU A 121 -9.24 5.34 -0.84
C GLU A 121 -8.39 4.64 0.23
N LEU A 122 -7.08 4.97 0.28
CA LEU A 122 -6.18 4.45 1.32
C LEU A 122 -6.77 4.69 2.71
N PHE A 123 -7.15 5.93 3.04
CA PHE A 123 -7.71 6.24 4.36
C PHE A 123 -9.08 5.60 4.57
N ALA A 124 -10.01 5.73 3.62
CA ALA A 124 -11.35 5.15 3.72
C ALA A 124 -11.27 3.67 4.07
N TYR A 125 -10.56 2.89 3.25
CA TYR A 125 -10.52 1.44 3.40
C TYR A 125 -9.63 0.99 4.57
N SER A 126 -8.58 1.75 4.91
CA SER A 126 -7.80 1.47 6.13
C SER A 126 -8.65 1.61 7.39
N TYR A 127 -9.49 2.63 7.48
CA TYR A 127 -10.38 2.79 8.63
C TYR A 127 -11.47 1.71 8.68
N LEU A 128 -11.96 1.23 7.54
CA LEU A 128 -12.89 0.09 7.51
C LEU A 128 -12.28 -1.18 8.09
N VAL A 129 -11.06 -1.55 7.67
CA VAL A 129 -10.39 -2.76 8.17
C VAL A 129 -10.01 -2.65 9.65
N LEU A 130 -9.87 -1.43 10.17
CA LEU A 130 -9.68 -1.13 11.59
C LEU A 130 -10.99 -1.09 12.39
N ASN A 131 -12.15 -1.30 11.74
CA ASN A 131 -13.49 -1.13 12.30
C ASN A 131 -13.79 0.30 12.81
N GLU A 132 -13.07 1.30 12.31
CA GLU A 132 -13.24 2.71 12.61
C GLU A 132 -14.22 3.37 11.62
N TYR A 133 -15.46 2.85 11.57
CA TYR A 133 -16.45 3.26 10.56
C TYR A 133 -16.76 4.75 10.58
N ALA A 134 -16.79 5.39 11.75
CA ALA A 134 -17.02 6.82 11.87
C ALA A 134 -15.92 7.65 11.18
N GLN A 135 -14.67 7.21 11.28
CA GLN A 135 -13.51 7.80 10.62
C GLN A 135 -13.50 7.52 9.11
N ALA A 136 -14.02 6.37 8.67
CA ALA A 136 -14.10 6.02 7.25
C ALA A 136 -15.14 6.85 6.48
N ILE A 137 -16.28 7.20 7.11
CA ILE A 137 -17.42 7.85 6.46
C ILE A 137 -17.07 9.15 5.72
N PRO A 138 -16.30 10.10 6.29
CA PRO A 138 -15.91 11.32 5.57
C PRO A 138 -15.16 11.02 4.27
N PHE A 139 -14.22 10.09 4.28
CA PHE A 139 -13.46 9.71 3.08
C PHE A 139 -14.34 9.01 2.05
N LEU A 140 -15.21 8.08 2.49
CA LEU A 140 -16.19 7.44 1.60
C LEU A 140 -17.12 8.47 0.96
N THR A 141 -17.57 9.47 1.73
CA THR A 141 -18.39 10.57 1.22
C THR A 141 -17.65 11.36 0.15
N THR A 142 -16.38 11.71 0.37
CA THR A 142 -15.53 12.37 -0.64
C THR A 142 -15.41 11.53 -1.93
N LEU A 143 -15.25 10.21 -1.82
CA LEU A 143 -15.22 9.33 -3.00
C LEU A 143 -16.56 9.33 -3.77
N ILE A 144 -17.69 9.36 -3.06
CA ILE A 144 -19.02 9.40 -3.67
C ILE A 144 -19.24 10.72 -4.42
N THR A 145 -18.75 11.85 -3.88
CA THR A 145 -18.88 13.17 -4.55
C THR A 145 -18.12 13.27 -5.87
N LEU A 146 -17.22 12.33 -6.20
CA LEU A 146 -16.62 12.25 -7.53
C LEU A 146 -17.66 12.01 -8.64
N ASN A 147 -18.89 11.63 -8.29
CA ASN A 147 -20.00 11.53 -9.23
C ASN A 147 -20.42 12.89 -9.82
N ASP A 148 -20.03 13.98 -9.18
CA ASP A 148 -20.27 15.35 -9.64
C ASP A 148 -19.09 15.91 -10.45
N ASP A 149 -17.99 15.14 -10.59
CA ASP A 149 -16.82 15.50 -11.40
C ASP A 149 -17.08 15.27 -12.89
N ASP A 150 -16.52 16.12 -13.76
CA ASP A 150 -16.60 15.99 -15.21
C ASP A 150 -16.03 14.65 -15.71
N ASN A 151 -15.08 14.06 -14.97
CA ASN A 151 -14.43 12.78 -15.27
C ASN A 151 -14.99 11.59 -14.47
N LYS A 152 -16.21 11.69 -13.92
CA LYS A 152 -16.85 10.65 -13.09
C LYS A 152 -16.81 9.24 -13.69
N GLU A 153 -16.81 9.11 -15.01
CA GLU A 153 -16.73 7.81 -15.69
C GLU A 153 -15.46 7.05 -15.32
N TRP A 154 -14.33 7.75 -15.16
CA TRP A 154 -13.05 7.15 -14.74
C TRP A 154 -13.08 6.66 -13.30
N TYR A 155 -13.94 7.25 -12.46
CA TYR A 155 -14.09 6.92 -11.06
C TYR A 155 -15.29 6.01 -10.77
N SER A 156 -16.04 5.60 -11.81
CA SER A 156 -17.27 4.81 -11.65
C SER A 156 -17.11 3.57 -10.74
N PRO A 157 -16.03 2.75 -10.86
CA PRO A 157 -15.82 1.62 -9.95
C PRO A 157 -15.62 2.04 -8.48
N ILE A 158 -14.93 3.15 -8.26
CA ILE A 158 -14.63 3.70 -6.93
C ILE A 158 -15.91 4.27 -6.30
N ILE A 159 -16.66 5.09 -7.04
CA ILE A 159 -17.94 5.67 -6.63
C ILE A 159 -18.93 4.55 -6.28
N SER A 160 -19.04 3.53 -7.13
CA SER A 160 -19.95 2.39 -6.92
C SER A 160 -19.61 1.64 -5.63
N SER A 161 -18.32 1.35 -5.42
CA SER A 161 -17.85 0.64 -4.23
C SER A 161 -18.08 1.47 -2.96
N ALA A 162 -17.71 2.75 -2.96
CA ALA A 162 -17.90 3.65 -1.83
C ALA A 162 -19.39 3.82 -1.48
N THR A 163 -20.26 3.97 -2.49
CA THR A 163 -21.72 4.06 -2.31
C THR A 163 -22.28 2.79 -1.68
N HIS A 164 -21.87 1.62 -2.16
CA HIS A 164 -22.33 0.34 -1.63
C HIS A 164 -21.89 0.14 -0.17
N ILE A 165 -20.61 0.39 0.12
CA ILE A 165 -20.05 0.27 1.47
C ILE A 165 -20.75 1.24 2.44
N CYS A 166 -20.97 2.50 2.05
CA CYS A 166 -21.71 3.46 2.87
C CYS A 166 -23.11 2.96 3.23
N LYS A 167 -23.85 2.37 2.26
CA LYS A 167 -25.17 1.78 2.54
C LYS A 167 -25.07 0.63 3.53
N LEU A 168 -24.07 -0.25 3.43
CA LEU A 168 -23.89 -1.34 4.38
C LEU A 168 -23.63 -0.81 5.80
N ILE A 169 -22.78 0.20 5.94
CA ILE A 169 -22.50 0.86 7.23
C ILE A 169 -23.78 1.46 7.84
N GLN A 170 -24.60 2.14 7.02
CA GLN A 170 -25.87 2.73 7.46
C GLN A 170 -26.88 1.69 7.99
N HIS A 171 -26.83 0.46 7.47
CA HIS A 171 -27.68 -0.64 7.92
C HIS A 171 -27.01 -1.54 8.98
N ASN A 172 -25.82 -1.16 9.47
CA ASN A 172 -24.99 -1.93 10.41
C ASN A 172 -24.52 -3.30 9.88
N ASN A 173 -24.42 -3.46 8.56
CA ASN A 173 -23.94 -4.69 7.91
C ASN A 173 -22.40 -4.73 7.84
N TYR A 174 -21.73 -4.63 9.00
CA TYR A 174 -20.27 -4.57 9.09
C TYR A 174 -19.55 -5.86 8.65
N ALA A 175 -20.22 -7.01 8.80
CA ALA A 175 -19.70 -8.29 8.31
C ALA A 175 -19.52 -8.28 6.79
N GLU A 176 -20.52 -7.78 6.04
CA GLU A 176 -20.44 -7.66 4.59
C GLU A 176 -19.33 -6.68 4.14
N VAL A 177 -19.11 -5.59 4.89
CA VAL A 177 -17.98 -4.68 4.63
C VAL A 177 -16.65 -5.43 4.77
N SER A 178 -16.50 -6.22 5.83
CA SER A 178 -15.30 -7.05 6.03
C SER A 178 -15.13 -8.08 4.92
N ASP A 179 -16.21 -8.74 4.48
CA ASP A 179 -16.18 -9.72 3.38
C ASP A 179 -15.71 -9.09 2.06
N ILE A 180 -16.15 -7.86 1.75
CA ILE A 180 -15.69 -7.11 0.58
C ILE A 180 -14.17 -6.86 0.68
N MET A 181 -13.69 -6.39 1.82
CA MET A 181 -12.26 -6.12 2.04
C MET A 181 -11.41 -7.41 1.93
N LEU A 182 -11.91 -8.54 2.46
CA LEU A 182 -11.24 -9.84 2.37
C LEU A 182 -11.24 -10.40 0.93
N LEU A 183 -12.31 -10.18 0.18
CA LEU A 183 -12.38 -10.51 -1.24
C LEU A 183 -11.35 -9.71 -2.04
N TRP A 184 -11.24 -8.40 -1.77
CA TRP A 184 -10.25 -7.53 -2.42
C TRP A 184 -8.83 -7.93 -2.05
N GLN A 185 -8.59 -8.26 -0.77
CA GLN A 185 -7.33 -8.82 -0.32
C GLN A 185 -6.95 -10.09 -1.06
N SER A 186 -7.87 -11.05 -1.19
CA SER A 186 -7.62 -12.30 -1.90
C SER A 186 -7.27 -12.06 -3.36
N TYR A 187 -7.99 -11.13 -4.01
CA TYR A 187 -7.69 -10.70 -5.38
C TYR A 187 -6.28 -10.11 -5.51
N THR A 188 -5.97 -9.08 -4.73
CA THR A 188 -4.71 -8.34 -4.82
C THR A 188 -3.53 -9.24 -4.46
N ARG A 189 -3.65 -10.06 -3.42
CA ARG A 189 -2.63 -11.06 -3.08
C ARG A 189 -2.34 -12.02 -4.24
N GLY A 190 -3.38 -12.51 -4.90
CA GLY A 190 -3.26 -13.36 -6.09
C GLY A 190 -2.54 -12.67 -7.25
N LYS A 191 -2.80 -11.37 -7.47
CA LYS A 191 -2.14 -10.57 -8.52
C LYS A 191 -0.68 -10.29 -8.23
N LEU A 192 -0.37 -9.94 -6.97
CA LEU A 192 0.98 -9.55 -6.57
C LEU A 192 1.89 -10.75 -6.27
N GLY A 193 1.30 -11.92 -5.94
CA GLY A 193 2.04 -13.11 -5.54
C GLY A 193 2.58 -13.05 -4.11
N VAL A 194 1.83 -12.40 -3.21
CA VAL A 194 2.18 -12.19 -1.78
C VAL A 194 1.17 -12.82 -0.83
#